data_AF-A0A9Q5BYM3-F1
#
_entry.id   AF-A0A9Q5BYM3-F1
#
_cell.length_a   1.000
_cell.length_b   1.000
_cell.length_c   1.000
_cell.angle_alpha   90.00
_cell.angle_beta   90.00
_cell.angle_gamma   90.00
#
_symmetry.space_group_name_H-M   'P 1'
#
loop_
_entity.id
_entity.type
_entity.pdbx_description
1 polymer ?
#
loop_
_entity_poly.entity_id
_entity_poly.type
_entity_poly.pdbx_seq_one_letter_code
_entity_poly.pdbx_strand_id
1 'polypeptide(L)'
;MYDENRDPFVWSKYAEIINYVQNCGAYQTGSVNEWKKPGKADPLLIAIASQYNYQIVTFERESGQFGYDVNNEWNWKHNGGPIRHEPKIPDIAKHFGVSCITLFDLEEKLKLCI
;
A
#
# COMPACT_ATOMS: atom_id res chain seq x y z
N MET A 1 10.32 20.76 10.16
CA MET A 1 10.20 19.34 9.78
C MET A 1 8.75 18.94 9.96
N TYR A 2 8.19 18.18 9.01
CA TYR A 2 6.89 17.54 9.21
C TYR A 2 7.02 16.51 10.34
N ASP A 3 6.03 16.45 11.23
CA ASP A 3 5.95 15.51 12.36
C ASP A 3 4.60 14.79 12.26
N GLU A 4 4.62 13.61 11.68
CA GLU A 4 3.45 12.75 11.50
C GLU A 4 2.73 12.46 12.82
N ASN A 5 3.41 12.49 13.97
CA ASN A 5 2.82 12.21 15.28
C ASN A 5 1.82 13.29 15.71
N ARG A 6 1.79 14.43 15.01
CA ARG A 6 0.88 15.55 15.27
C ARG A 6 -0.20 15.71 14.22
N ASP A 7 -0.29 14.78 13.27
CA ASP A 7 -1.23 14.85 12.16
C ASP A 7 -2.37 13.83 12.32
N PRO A 8 -3.50 14.23 12.93
CA PRO A 8 -4.60 13.31 13.18
C PRO A 8 -5.24 12.77 11.89
N PHE A 9 -5.12 13.47 10.77
CA PHE A 9 -5.68 13.02 9.50
C PHE A 9 -4.89 11.85 8.92
N VAL A 10 -3.56 11.91 8.99
CA VAL A 10 -2.69 10.78 8.62
C VAL A 10 -2.94 9.58 9.51
N TRP A 11 -3.12 9.75 10.82
CA TRP A 11 -3.43 8.62 11.70
C TRP A 11 -4.83 8.03 11.46
N SER A 12 -5.82 8.85 11.09
CA SER A 12 -7.12 8.34 10.62
C SER A 12 -6.97 7.50 9.36
N LYS A 13 -6.21 7.98 8.37
CA LYS A 13 -5.92 7.23 7.14
C LYS A 13 -5.14 5.95 7.39
N TYR A 14 -4.16 5.99 8.29
CA TYR A 14 -3.42 4.81 8.73
C TYR A 14 -4.37 3.74 9.30
N ALA A 15 -5.31 4.14 10.17
CA ALA A 15 -6.30 3.22 10.73
C ALA A 15 -7.21 2.62 9.64
N GLU A 16 -7.65 3.42 8.67
CA GLU A 16 -8.42 2.95 7.50
C GLU A 16 -7.63 1.90 6.69
N ILE A 17 -6.34 2.14 6.44
CA ILE A 17 -5.46 1.24 5.69
C ILE A 17 -5.27 -0.09 6.44
N ILE A 18 -4.96 -0.04 7.73
CA ILE A 18 -4.81 -1.26 8.54
C ILE A 18 -6.13 -2.04 8.56
N ASN A 19 -7.26 -1.36 8.73
CA ASN A 19 -8.57 -1.99 8.71
C ASN A 19 -8.89 -2.62 7.34
N TYR A 20 -8.52 -1.98 6.23
CA TYR A 20 -8.68 -2.55 4.89
C TYR A 20 -7.85 -3.83 4.74
N VAL A 21 -6.54 -3.79 5.04
CA VAL A 21 -5.64 -4.94 4.92
C VAL A 21 -6.11 -6.14 5.75
N GLN A 22 -6.71 -5.87 6.92
CA GLN A 22 -7.29 -6.92 7.77
C GLN A 22 -8.55 -7.57 7.20
N ASN A 23 -9.40 -6.80 6.52
CA ASN A 23 -10.78 -7.22 6.23
C ASN A 23 -11.06 -7.43 4.75
N CYS A 24 -10.14 -7.06 3.85
CA CYS A 24 -10.33 -7.21 2.40
C CYS A 24 -10.32 -8.67 1.92
N GLY A 25 -10.04 -9.64 2.80
CA GLY A 25 -10.03 -11.07 2.51
C GLY A 25 -8.80 -11.55 1.74
N ALA A 26 -7.96 -10.65 1.25
CA ALA A 26 -6.84 -10.96 0.36
C ALA A 26 -5.64 -11.60 1.03
N TYR A 27 -5.46 -11.38 2.33
CA TYR A 27 -4.25 -11.74 3.05
C TYR A 27 -4.53 -12.73 4.18
N GLN A 28 -3.61 -13.67 4.38
CA GLN A 28 -3.63 -14.49 5.59
C GLN A 28 -3.23 -13.66 6.81
N THR A 29 -3.64 -14.10 8.00
CA THR A 29 -3.33 -13.41 9.26
C THR A 29 -1.83 -13.17 9.44
N GLY A 30 -0.97 -14.12 9.05
CA GLY A 30 0.48 -13.95 9.10
C GLY A 30 0.97 -12.79 8.24
N SER A 31 0.44 -12.66 7.02
CA SER A 31 0.74 -11.58 6.08
C SER A 31 0.29 -10.22 6.59
N VAL A 32 -0.92 -10.14 7.16
CA VAL A 32 -1.45 -8.92 7.78
C VAL A 32 -0.59 -8.48 8.97
N ASN A 33 -0.07 -9.44 9.75
CA ASN A 33 0.73 -9.14 10.93
C ASN A 33 2.09 -8.52 10.59
N GLU A 34 2.65 -8.77 9.39
CA GLU A 34 3.88 -8.11 8.94
C GLU A 34 3.71 -6.59 8.87
N TRP A 35 2.55 -6.11 8.40
CA TRP A 35 2.22 -4.69 8.33
C TRP A 35 1.87 -4.05 9.67
N LYS A 36 1.55 -4.86 10.69
CA LYS A 36 1.25 -4.39 12.04
C LYS A 36 2.48 -4.37 12.96
N LYS A 37 3.65 -4.79 12.47
CA LYS A 37 4.88 -4.76 13.28
C LYS A 37 5.20 -3.32 13.68
N PRO A 38 5.59 -3.07 14.95
CA PRO A 38 6.02 -1.74 15.37
C PRO A 38 7.16 -1.22 14.47
N GLY A 39 7.04 0.04 14.04
CA GLY A 39 8.04 0.69 13.18
C GLY A 39 7.95 0.32 11.69
N LYS A 40 6.95 -0.48 11.29
CA LYS A 40 6.71 -0.75 9.87
C LYS A 40 6.21 0.50 9.15
N ALA A 41 6.95 0.94 8.14
CA ALA A 41 6.69 2.22 7.47
C ALA A 41 5.58 2.13 6.41
N ASP A 42 5.37 0.96 5.80
CA ASP A 42 4.56 0.76 4.60
C ASP A 42 3.13 1.34 4.72
N PRO A 43 2.35 1.05 5.80
CA PRO A 43 1.00 1.60 5.91
C PRO A 43 1.00 3.12 6.15
N LEU A 44 2.01 3.64 6.86
CA LEU A 44 2.15 5.07 7.14
C LEU A 44 2.53 5.86 5.89
N LEU A 45 3.40 5.33 5.03
CA LEU A 45 3.74 5.94 3.75
C LEU A 45 2.49 6.10 2.86
N ILE A 46 1.63 5.09 2.81
CA ILE A 46 0.36 5.16 2.09
C ILE A 46 -0.60 6.16 2.72
N ALA A 47 -0.67 6.22 4.06
CA ALA A 47 -1.52 7.19 4.76
C ALA A 47 -1.14 8.63 4.44
N ILE A 48 0.16 8.97 4.53
CA ILE A 48 0.69 10.29 4.19
C ILE A 48 0.41 10.61 2.72
N ALA A 49 0.71 9.68 1.82
CA ALA A 49 0.52 9.90 0.39
C ALA A 49 -0.95 10.09 0.00
N SER A 50 -1.85 9.31 0.61
CA SER A 50 -3.30 9.43 0.42
C SER A 50 -3.82 10.77 0.95
N GLN A 51 -3.38 11.19 2.14
CA GLN A 51 -3.84 12.42 2.78
C GLN A 51 -3.40 13.68 2.04
N TYR A 52 -2.20 13.67 1.47
CA TYR A 52 -1.58 14.84 0.85
C TYR A 52 -1.48 14.78 -0.67
N ASN A 53 -2.12 13.79 -1.29
CA ASN A 53 -2.09 13.58 -2.73
C ASN A 53 -0.66 13.49 -3.29
N TYR A 54 0.20 12.74 -2.59
CA TYR A 54 1.56 12.45 -3.04
C TYR A 54 1.62 11.15 -3.82
N GLN A 55 2.70 11.02 -4.59
CA GLN A 55 3.08 9.80 -5.28
C GLN A 55 4.17 9.09 -4.47
N ILE A 56 4.04 7.77 -4.30
CA ILE A 56 5.05 6.97 -3.62
C ILE A 56 6.10 6.52 -4.64
N VAL A 57 7.38 6.66 -4.28
CA VAL A 57 8.50 6.08 -5.02
C VAL A 57 8.95 4.83 -4.28
N THR A 58 8.90 3.67 -4.93
CA THR A 58 9.25 2.38 -4.33
C THR A 58 9.84 1.43 -5.36
N PHE A 59 10.74 0.54 -4.93
CA PHE A 59 11.23 -0.55 -5.79
C PHE A 59 10.25 -1.73 -5.88
N GLU A 60 9.20 -1.72 -5.07
CA GLU A 60 8.17 -2.76 -5.14
C GLU A 60 7.37 -2.68 -6.43
N ARG A 61 6.92 -3.85 -6.91
CA ARG A 61 5.94 -3.98 -7.99
C ARG A 61 4.66 -4.58 -7.42
N GLU A 62 3.53 -4.31 -8.09
CA GLU A 62 2.26 -5.00 -7.81
C GLU A 62 2.49 -6.52 -7.79
N SER A 63 1.83 -7.24 -6.88
CA SER A 63 2.00 -8.70 -6.78
C SER A 63 1.46 -9.47 -7.99
N GLY A 64 0.58 -8.83 -8.78
CA GLY A 64 -0.19 -9.47 -9.85
C GLY A 64 -1.25 -10.45 -9.34
N GLN A 65 -1.35 -10.67 -8.02
CA GLN A 65 -2.30 -11.57 -7.37
C GLN A 65 -3.52 -10.82 -6.82
N PHE A 66 -3.48 -9.49 -6.84
CA PHE A 66 -4.59 -8.64 -6.45
C PHE A 66 -5.54 -8.42 -7.64
N GLY A 67 -6.34 -9.45 -7.95
CA GLY A 67 -7.43 -9.37 -8.91
C GLY A 67 -8.67 -8.79 -8.25
N TYR A 68 -9.04 -7.57 -8.63
CA TYR A 68 -10.31 -6.97 -8.24
C TYR A 68 -11.44 -7.47 -9.14
N ASP A 69 -12.61 -7.73 -8.56
CA ASP A 69 -13.83 -7.95 -9.30
C ASP A 69 -14.47 -6.62 -9.76
N VAL A 70 -15.64 -6.71 -10.38
CA VAL A 70 -16.39 -5.55 -10.89
C VAL A 70 -16.83 -4.56 -9.81
N ASN A 71 -16.80 -4.96 -8.54
CA ASN A 71 -17.14 -4.13 -7.38
C ASN A 71 -15.89 -3.59 -6.65
N ASN A 72 -14.70 -3.80 -7.23
CA ASN A 72 -13.42 -3.45 -6.61
C ASN A 72 -13.13 -4.23 -5.31
N GLU A 73 -13.68 -5.44 -5.20
CA GLU A 73 -13.40 -6.39 -4.12
C GLU A 73 -12.40 -7.44 -4.58
N TRP A 74 -11.57 -7.95 -3.67
CA TRP A 74 -10.58 -8.97 -4.03
C TRP A 74 -11.25 -10.33 -4.26
N ASN A 75 -10.98 -10.97 -5.42
CA ASN A 75 -11.54 -12.27 -5.77
C ASN A 75 -10.46 -13.34 -5.95
N TRP A 76 -10.42 -14.29 -5.01
CA TRP A 76 -9.44 -15.36 -4.96
C TRP A 76 -9.75 -16.59 -5.78
N LYS A 77 -10.97 -16.69 -6.35
CA LYS A 77 -11.45 -17.90 -7.03
C LYS A 77 -10.54 -18.33 -8.18
N HIS A 78 -9.65 -17.45 -8.66
CA HIS A 78 -8.70 -17.72 -9.73
C HIS A 78 -7.22 -17.73 -9.27
N ASN A 79 -6.92 -17.38 -8.01
CA ASN A 79 -5.54 -17.12 -7.53
C ASN A 79 -5.05 -18.11 -6.45
N GLY A 80 -5.76 -19.21 -6.20
CA GLY A 80 -5.29 -20.27 -5.29
C GLY A 80 -5.43 -19.97 -3.78
N GLY A 81 -6.18 -18.92 -3.43
CA GLY A 81 -6.52 -18.54 -2.05
C GLY A 81 -5.84 -17.26 -1.56
N PRO A 82 -5.98 -16.93 -0.25
CA PRO A 82 -5.37 -15.74 0.34
C PRO A 82 -3.85 -15.74 0.26
N ILE A 83 -3.31 -14.56 -0.04
CA ILE A 83 -1.88 -14.28 -0.17
C ILE A 83 -1.19 -14.55 1.17
N ARG A 84 -0.07 -15.28 1.10
CA ARG A 84 0.74 -15.67 2.27
C ARG A 84 1.93 -14.75 2.50
N HIS A 85 2.30 -13.96 1.50
CA HIS A 85 3.37 -12.99 1.59
C HIS A 85 2.86 -11.66 2.14
N GLU A 86 3.79 -10.88 2.64
CA GLU A 86 3.54 -9.51 3.08
C GLU A 86 2.81 -8.68 1.98
N PRO A 87 1.81 -7.86 2.35
CA PRO A 87 1.17 -6.95 1.41
C PRO A 87 2.17 -6.02 0.73
N LYS A 88 1.98 -5.79 -0.57
CA LYS A 88 2.82 -4.87 -1.36
C LYS A 88 2.26 -3.46 -1.32
N ILE A 89 3.15 -2.48 -1.22
CA ILE A 89 2.76 -1.06 -1.20
C ILE A 89 1.90 -0.72 -2.42
N PRO A 90 2.27 -1.07 -3.68
CA PRO A 90 1.46 -0.73 -4.85
C PRO A 90 0.05 -1.33 -4.84
N ASP A 91 -0.10 -2.57 -4.35
CA ASP A 91 -1.40 -3.26 -4.31
C ASP A 91 -2.38 -2.53 -3.39
N ILE A 92 -1.92 -2.13 -2.20
CA ILE A 92 -2.75 -1.40 -1.24
C ILE A 92 -2.92 0.06 -1.62
N ALA A 93 -1.84 0.74 -2.06
CA ALA A 93 -1.86 2.14 -2.44
C ALA A 93 -2.91 2.44 -3.52
N LYS A 94 -3.06 1.54 -4.50
CA LYS A 94 -4.06 1.61 -5.56
C LYS A 94 -5.50 1.70 -5.04
N HIS A 95 -5.83 0.92 -4.01
CA HIS A 95 -7.16 0.98 -3.38
C HIS A 95 -7.45 2.37 -2.78
N PHE A 96 -6.41 3.02 -2.23
CA PHE A 96 -6.50 4.35 -1.63
C PHE A 96 -6.25 5.50 -2.62
N GLY A 97 -6.24 5.22 -3.93
CA GLY A 97 -6.02 6.22 -4.98
C GLY A 97 -4.60 6.78 -5.02
N VAL A 98 -3.63 6.14 -4.36
CA VAL A 98 -2.24 6.57 -4.31
C VAL A 98 -1.47 5.93 -5.46
N SER A 99 -0.88 6.77 -6.31
CA SER A 99 -0.01 6.30 -7.38
C SER A 99 1.38 5.92 -6.85
N CYS A 100 1.94 4.85 -7.40
CA CYS A 100 3.30 4.40 -7.14
C CYS A 100 4.12 4.46 -8.44
N ILE A 101 5.39 4.81 -8.33
CA ILE A 101 6.38 4.74 -9.43
C ILE A 101 7.66 4.09 -8.93
N THR A 102 8.44 3.51 -9.83
CA THR A 102 9.77 3.02 -9.47
C THR A 102 10.79 4.16 -9.44
N LEU A 103 11.92 3.94 -8.77
CA LEU A 103 13.03 4.90 -8.83
C LEU A 103 13.52 5.10 -10.27
N PHE A 104 13.56 4.04 -11.08
CA PHE A 104 13.96 4.11 -12.49
C PHE A 104 13.01 4.98 -13.31
N ASP A 105 11.69 4.85 -13.09
CA ASP A 105 10.69 5.69 -13.75
C ASP A 105 10.87 7.17 -13.34
N LEU A 106 11.21 7.42 -12.08
CA LEU A 106 11.48 8.76 -11.57
C LEU A 106 12.75 9.35 -12.20
N GLU A 107 13.83 8.57 -12.26
CA GLU A 107 15.11 8.96 -12.88
C GLU A 107 14.91 9.35 -14.34
N GLU A 108 14.20 8.53 -15.11
CA GLU A 108 13.88 8.82 -16.51
C GLU A 108 13.03 10.09 -16.64
N LYS A 109 11.96 10.20 -15.82
CA LYS A 109 11.04 11.35 -15.83
C LYS A 109 11.73 12.67 -15.50
N LEU A 110 12.66 12.65 -14.55
CA LEU A 110 13.37 13.84 -14.07
C LEU A 110 14.71 14.07 -14.77
N LYS A 111 15.13 13.14 -15.64
CA LYS A 111 16.47 13.14 -16.28
C LYS A 111 17.59 13.20 -15.25
N LEU A 112 17.43 12.45 -14.16
CA LEU A 112 18.47 12.35 -13.13
C LEU A 112 19.60 11.49 -13.66
N CYS A 113 20.83 11.95 -13.45
CA CYS A 113 22.03 11.16 -13.60
C CYS A 113 22.58 10.98 -12.19
N ILE A 114 22.41 9.78 -11.63
CA ILE A 114 22.83 9.44 -10.27
C ILE A 114 24.10 8.60 -10.32
#